data_AF-A0A5F0JBW2-F1
#
_entry.id   AF-A0A5F0JBW2-F1
#
_cell.length_a   1.000
_cell.length_b   1.000
_cell.length_c   1.000
_cell.angle_alpha   90.00
_cell.angle_beta   90.00
_cell.angle_gamma   90.00
#
_symmetry.space_group_name_H-M   'P 1'
#
loop_
_entity.id
_entity.type
_entity.pdbx_description
1 polymer ?
#
loop_
_entity_poly.entity_id
_entity_poly.type
_entity_poly.pdbx_seq_one_letter_code
_entity_poly.pdbx_strand_id
1 'polypeptide(L)'
;MSEPSLRCACSTCTCTLYSDRVYPRDGADFCSQACADMHPGGQPCPAVDCTCEQSVATSQRKVSDSQLDQALEESFPASDPISP
;
A
#
# COMPACT_ATOMS: atom_id res chain seq x y z
N MET A 1 -13.26 5.21 33.71
CA MET A 1 -13.43 6.25 32.67
C MET A 1 -13.00 5.60 31.37
N SER A 2 -13.93 5.23 30.51
CA SER A 2 -13.62 4.61 29.22
C SER A 2 -13.54 5.71 28.18
N GLU A 3 -12.34 6.18 27.85
CA GLU A 3 -12.15 7.13 26.75
C GLU A 3 -12.57 6.46 25.43
N PRO A 4 -13.44 7.08 24.63
CA PRO A 4 -13.84 6.51 23.34
C PRO A 4 -12.63 6.51 22.40
N SER A 5 -12.04 5.34 22.20
CA SER A 5 -11.03 5.09 21.17
C SER A 5 -11.70 5.09 19.80
N LEU A 6 -11.63 6.21 19.08
CA LEU A 6 -12.06 6.31 17.68
C LEU A 6 -10.99 5.66 16.79
N ARG A 7 -11.40 4.95 15.73
CA ARG A 7 -10.43 4.36 14.78
C ARG A 7 -10.25 5.30 13.61
N CYS A 8 -9.01 5.41 13.12
CA CYS A 8 -8.72 6.12 11.88
C CYS A 8 -9.54 5.53 10.72
N ALA A 9 -10.13 6.39 9.88
CA ALA A 9 -10.91 5.96 8.72
C ALA A 9 -10.08 5.36 7.58
N CYS A 10 -8.75 5.43 7.66
CA CYS A 10 -7.87 4.77 6.69
C CYS A 10 -7.96 3.24 6.83
N SER A 11 -8.24 2.53 5.73
CA SER A 11 -8.55 1.10 5.71
C SER A 11 -7.43 0.19 6.23
N THR A 12 -6.18 0.63 6.17
CA THR A 12 -5.00 -0.13 6.59
C THR A 12 -4.27 0.51 7.76
N CYS A 13 -4.85 1.55 8.34
CA CYS A 13 -4.33 2.21 9.52
C CYS A 13 -4.96 1.60 10.77
N THR A 14 -4.13 1.16 11.72
CA THR A 14 -4.56 0.62 13.01
C THR A 14 -4.49 1.65 14.14
N CYS A 15 -4.23 2.92 13.80
CA CYS A 15 -4.12 3.99 14.78
C CYS A 15 -5.45 4.22 15.50
N THR A 16 -5.34 4.28 16.84
CA THR A 16 -6.42 4.69 17.71
C THR A 16 -6.32 6.19 17.97
N LEU A 17 -7.40 6.91 17.68
CA LEU A 17 -7.57 8.32 17.93
C LEU A 17 -8.17 8.54 19.32
N TYR A 18 -7.58 9.48 20.02
CA TYR A 18 -8.20 10.11 21.18
C TYR A 18 -8.84 11.40 20.68
N SER A 19 -9.98 11.80 21.24
CA SER A 19 -10.80 12.93 20.76
C SER A 19 -10.03 14.26 20.64
N ASP A 20 -8.86 14.38 21.28
CA ASP A 20 -7.92 15.50 21.22
C ASP A 20 -7.04 15.54 19.94
N ARG A 21 -6.87 14.41 19.24
CA ARG A 21 -5.98 14.27 18.06
C ARG A 21 -6.69 13.66 16.86
N VAL A 22 -7.81 14.26 16.48
CA VAL A 22 -8.59 13.86 15.32
C VAL A 22 -8.45 14.91 14.21
N TYR A 23 -8.23 14.44 12.99
CA TYR A 23 -8.23 15.27 11.78
C TYR A 23 -9.48 14.94 10.95
N PRO A 24 -10.58 15.72 11.09
CA PRO A 24 -11.80 15.48 10.34
C PRO A 24 -11.64 15.92 8.87
N ARG A 25 -11.99 15.04 7.94
CA ARG A 25 -11.93 15.30 6.50
C ARG A 25 -13.06 14.56 5.77
N ASP A 26 -13.81 15.28 4.93
CA ASP A 26 -14.87 14.68 4.09
C ASP A 26 -15.90 13.83 4.88
N GLY A 27 -16.13 14.17 6.15
CA GLY A 27 -17.05 13.45 7.04
C GLY A 27 -16.45 12.22 7.74
N ALA A 28 -15.14 12.01 7.63
CA ALA A 28 -14.41 10.93 8.28
C ALA A 28 -13.27 11.46 9.17
N ASP A 29 -12.91 10.69 10.19
CA ASP A 29 -11.90 11.05 11.19
C ASP A 29 -10.58 10.33 10.93
N PHE A 30 -9.49 11.08 10.82
CA PHE A 30 -8.16 10.56 10.52
C PHE A 30 -7.15 10.88 11.62
N CYS A 31 -6.08 10.08 11.70
CA CYS A 31 -4.98 10.33 12.65
C CYS A 31 -4.06 11.48 12.24
N SER A 32 -4.04 11.82 10.95
CA SER A 32 -3.19 12.86 10.39
C SER A 32 -3.66 13.27 9.01
N GLN A 33 -3.15 14.40 8.54
CA GLN A 33 -3.36 14.87 7.18
C GLN A 33 -2.93 13.82 6.14
N ALA A 34 -1.84 13.07 6.36
CA ALA A 34 -1.39 12.05 5.42
C ALA A 34 -2.44 10.95 5.20
N CYS A 35 -3.14 10.51 6.25
CA CYS A 35 -4.23 9.55 6.09
C CYS A 35 -5.47 10.16 5.43
N ALA A 36 -5.75 11.44 5.68
CA ALA A 36 -6.86 12.17 5.07
C ALA A 36 -6.66 12.39 3.56
N ASP A 37 -5.41 12.65 3.14
CA ASP A 37 -5.01 12.81 1.73
C ASP A 37 -4.66 11.47 1.05
N MET A 38 -4.96 10.32 1.68
CA MET A 38 -4.66 8.97 1.17
C MET A 38 -3.18 8.75 0.82
N HIS A 39 -2.28 9.12 1.72
CA HIS A 39 -0.81 8.94 1.59
C HIS A 39 -0.26 9.48 0.26
N PRO A 40 -0.31 10.80 0.01
CA PRO A 40 0.23 11.39 -1.21
C PRO A 40 1.73 11.07 -1.31
N GLY A 41 2.13 10.47 -2.43
CA GLY A 41 3.53 10.03 -2.64
C GLY A 41 4.00 8.88 -1.75
N GLY A 42 3.08 8.20 -1.05
CA GLY A 42 3.42 7.11 -0.12
C GLY A 42 3.94 7.60 1.22
N GLN A 43 3.59 8.82 1.66
CA GLN A 43 4.05 9.34 2.94
C GLN A 43 3.30 8.70 4.11
N PRO A 44 3.97 8.17 5.16
CA PRO A 44 3.31 7.50 6.27
C PRO A 44 2.55 8.46 7.18
N CYS A 45 1.69 7.88 8.01
CA CYS A 45 1.11 8.61 9.14
C CYS A 45 2.18 8.84 10.24
N PRO A 46 1.98 9.76 11.19
CA PRO A 46 2.96 10.10 12.21
C PRO A 46 3.21 9.00 13.25
N ALA A 47 2.42 7.91 13.24
CA ALA A 47 2.64 6.77 14.11
C ALA A 47 3.81 5.92 13.58
N VAL A 48 4.84 5.78 14.40
CA VAL A 48 6.09 5.06 14.09
C VAL A 48 5.86 3.56 13.83
N ASP A 49 4.83 3.00 14.44
CA ASP A 49 4.45 1.59 14.36
C ASP A 49 3.38 1.32 13.28
N CYS A 50 2.97 2.34 12.52
CA CYS A 50 1.92 2.22 11.52
C CYS A 50 2.43 2.51 10.11
N THR A 51 2.51 1.45 9.30
CA THR A 51 2.97 1.51 7.90
C THR A 51 1.81 1.43 6.90
N CYS A 52 0.74 2.19 7.12
CA CYS A 52 -0.44 2.22 6.25
C CYS A 52 -0.15 2.70 4.82
N GLU A 53 0.98 3.40 4.60
CA GLU A 53 1.52 3.79 3.29
C GLU A 53 1.74 2.59 2.33
N GLN A 54 2.10 1.42 2.87
CA GLN A 54 2.44 0.25 2.06
C GLN A 54 1.22 -0.29 1.31
N SER A 55 0.02 -0.06 1.82
CA SER A 55 -1.21 -0.52 1.18
C SER A 55 -1.53 0.26 -0.10
N VAL A 56 -1.11 1.52 -0.14
CA VAL A 56 -1.30 2.38 -1.32
C VAL A 56 -0.22 2.09 -2.37
N ALA A 57 1.01 1.80 -1.93
CA ALA A 57 2.11 1.41 -2.81
C ALA A 57 1.92 0.02 -3.45
N THR A 58 1.31 -0.92 -2.74
CA THR A 58 1.10 -2.31 -3.24
C THR A 58 0.00 -2.40 -4.29
N SER A 59 -0.94 -1.45 -4.35
CA SER A 59 -2.00 -1.43 -5.35
C SER A 59 -1.48 -1.17 -6.79
N GLN A 60 -0.27 -0.63 -6.95
CA GLN A 60 0.37 -0.42 -8.26
C GLN A 60 1.40 -1.50 -8.63
N ARG A 61 1.67 -2.49 -7.76
CA ARG A 61 2.65 -3.57 -8.00
C ARG A 61 2.07 -4.99 -7.94
N LYS A 62 0.75 -5.17 -8.02
CA LYS A 62 0.14 -6.47 -8.33
C LYS A 62 0.05 -6.70 -9.84
N VAL A 63 1.17 -6.51 -10.54
CA VAL A 63 1.43 -7.13 -11.85
C VAL A 63 2.68 -7.97 -11.66
N SER A 64 2.55 -9.13 -11.01
CA SER A 64 3.69 -10.02 -10.73
C SER A 64 3.18 -11.44 -10.55
N ASP A 65 3.32 -12.23 -11.62
CA ASP A 65 4.06 -13.50 -11.68
C ASP A 65 3.76 -14.20 -13.03
N SER A 66 2.49 -14.18 -13.46
CA SER A 66 2.03 -14.95 -14.63
C SER A 66 2.44 -14.38 -16.00
N GLN A 67 2.98 -13.15 -16.07
CA GLN A 67 3.45 -12.52 -17.32
C GLN A 67 4.97 -12.62 -17.53
N LEU A 68 5.74 -13.10 -16.53
CA LEU A 68 7.20 -13.28 -16.69
C LEU A 68 7.59 -14.65 -17.28
N ASP A 69 6.84 -15.71 -16.99
CA ASP A 69 7.11 -17.05 -17.53
C ASP A 69 7.07 -17.09 -19.07
N GLN A 70 6.16 -16.33 -19.68
CA GLN A 70 5.95 -16.34 -21.14
C GLN A 70 7.08 -15.65 -21.93
N ALA A 71 7.97 -14.89 -21.28
CA ALA A 71 9.04 -14.17 -21.97
C ALA A 71 10.35 -14.97 -22.09
N LEU A 72 10.45 -16.13 -21.42
CA LEU A 72 11.67 -16.97 -21.41
C LEU A 72 11.59 -18.15 -22.38
N GLU A 73 10.41 -18.42 -22.97
CA GLU A 73 10.18 -19.56 -23.86
C GLU A 73 10.47 -19.27 -25.35
N GLU A 74 10.64 -18.00 -25.75
CA GLU A 74 10.75 -17.60 -27.17
C GLU A 74 12.13 -17.07 -27.61
N SER A 75 13.24 -17.50 -26.99
CA SER A 75 14.60 -17.20 -27.49
C SER A 75 15.66 -18.24 -27.09
N PHE A 76 15.40 -19.50 -27.41
CA PHE A 76 16.47 -20.43 -27.76
C PHE A 76 16.18 -20.99 -29.15
N PRO A 77 16.55 -20.27 -30.23
CA PRO A 77 16.58 -20.89 -31.55
C PRO A 77 17.48 -22.12 -31.43
N ALA A 78 16.94 -23.28 -31.80
CA ALA A 78 17.69 -24.50 -31.94
C ALA A 78 19.04 -24.18 -32.58
N SER A 79 20.12 -24.43 -31.84
CA SER A 79 21.46 -24.42 -32.43
C SER A 79 21.42 -25.43 -33.56
N ASP A 80 21.44 -24.91 -34.78
CA ASP A 80 21.44 -25.64 -36.03
C ASP A 80 22.36 -26.88 -35.91
N PRO A 81 21.89 -28.10 -36.18
CA PRO A 81 22.76 -29.26 -36.17
C PRO A 81 23.79 -29.07 -37.27
N ILE A 82 25.07 -28.96 -36.92
CA ILE A 82 26.15 -29.17 -37.90
C ILE A 82 25.86 -30.51 -38.60
N SER A 83 25.54 -30.41 -39.88
CA SER A 83 25.29 -31.52 -40.80
C SER A 83 26.64 -32.06 -41.34
N PRO A 84 26.69 -33.33 -41.81
CA PRO A 84 27.86 -34.24 -41.75
C PRO A 84 29.03 -33.92 -42.67
#